data_AF-A0A834EJD7-F1
#
_entry.id   AF-A0A834EJD7-F1
#
_cell.length_a   1.000
_cell.length_b   1.000
_cell.length_c   1.000
_cell.angle_alpha   90.00
_cell.angle_beta   90.00
_cell.angle_gamma   90.00
#
_symmetry.space_group_name_H-M   'P 1'
#
loop_
_entity.id
_entity.type
_entity.pdbx_description
1 polymer ?
#
loop_
_entity_poly.entity_id
_entity_poly.type
_entity_poly.pdbx_seq_one_letter_code
_entity_poly.pdbx_strand_id
1 'polypeptide(L)'
;MCGPSFDIASIVPFLEPLSEDTVAGLSVQVLCRTRLKEYEQCIDTLLERCPEAIIPYANHELKEENRTLWWKKLLPELCQRIKCGGEKYQLYLSSLKETLSVVAVELELRDFLNVLPEDGTAAFFLPYLLYCSQKKSLT
;
A
#
# COMPACT_ATOMS: atom_id res chain seq x y z
N MET A 1 -2.07 -3.45 33.58
CA MET A 1 -3.28 -4.15 33.08
C MET A 1 -2.82 -5.52 32.59
N CYS A 2 -3.09 -6.58 33.34
CA CYS A 2 -2.67 -7.94 33.01
C CYS A 2 -3.94 -8.76 32.73
N GLY A 3 -4.40 -8.75 31.48
CA GLY A 3 -5.40 -9.70 30.99
C GLY A 3 -4.69 -10.90 30.34
N PRO A 4 -5.37 -12.05 30.20
CA PRO A 4 -4.84 -13.16 29.39
C PRO A 4 -4.56 -12.65 27.97
N SER A 5 -3.33 -12.81 27.49
CA SER A 5 -2.98 -12.52 26.11
C SER A 5 -3.59 -13.62 25.24
N PHE A 6 -4.68 -13.31 24.54
CA PHE A 6 -5.20 -14.19 23.51
C PHE A 6 -4.32 -14.08 22.26
N ASP A 7 -4.05 -15.22 21.65
CA ASP A 7 -3.47 -15.25 20.31
C ASP A 7 -4.45 -14.59 19.34
N ILE A 8 -3.96 -13.68 18.52
CA ILE A 8 -4.78 -12.91 17.57
C ILE A 8 -5.46 -13.85 16.56
N ALA A 9 -4.84 -14.98 16.22
CA ALA A 9 -5.46 -15.99 15.36
C ALA A 9 -6.73 -16.59 15.99
N SER A 10 -6.82 -16.63 17.31
CA SER A 10 -8.02 -17.10 18.03
C SER A 10 -9.19 -16.11 17.96
N ILE A 11 -8.94 -14.86 17.55
CA ILE A 11 -9.96 -13.81 17.44
C ILE A 11 -10.63 -13.81 16.05
N VAL A 12 -9.99 -14.39 15.03
CA VAL A 12 -10.47 -14.38 13.63
C VAL A 12 -11.92 -14.84 13.47
N PRO A 13 -12.40 -15.94 14.09
CA PRO A 13 -13.80 -16.36 13.96
C PRO A 13 -14.80 -15.35 14.54
N PHE A 14 -14.37 -14.53 15.50
CA PHE A 14 -15.20 -13.48 16.10
C PHE A 14 -15.25 -12.21 15.24
N LEU A 15 -14.42 -12.13 14.21
CA LEU A 15 -14.43 -11.04 13.22
C LEU A 15 -15.39 -11.33 12.06
N GLU A 16 -15.70 -12.59 11.78
CA GLU A 16 -16.63 -12.99 10.70
C GLU A 16 -18.01 -12.31 10.78
N PRO A 17 -18.60 -12.07 11.98
CA PRO A 17 -19.87 -11.35 12.09
C PRO A 17 -19.76 -9.84 11.86
N LEU A 18 -18.54 -9.26 11.91
CA LEU A 18 -18.35 -7.83 11.69
C LEU A 18 -18.38 -7.55 10.19
N SER A 19 -19.42 -6.86 9.74
CA SER A 19 -19.52 -6.44 8.34
C SER A 19 -18.41 -5.46 7.96
N GLU A 20 -17.66 -5.83 6.91
CA GLU A 20 -16.71 -4.97 6.20
C GLU A 20 -17.38 -3.78 5.49
N ASP A 21 -18.71 -3.72 5.43
CA ASP A 21 -19.48 -2.57 4.91
C ASP A 21 -19.54 -1.41 5.89
N THR A 22 -19.16 -1.64 7.14
CA THR A 22 -19.04 -0.57 8.14
C THR A 22 -17.59 -0.16 8.31
N VAL A 23 -17.35 1.15 8.47
CA VAL A 23 -16.00 1.68 8.75
C VAL A 23 -15.40 1.03 10.00
N ALA A 24 -16.22 0.78 11.03
CA ALA A 24 -15.77 0.14 12.26
C ALA A 24 -15.37 -1.33 12.03
N GLY A 25 -16.19 -2.10 11.32
CA GLY A 25 -15.89 -3.50 10.98
C GLY A 25 -14.62 -3.62 10.13
N LEU A 26 -14.50 -2.81 9.08
CA LEU A 26 -13.31 -2.76 8.24
C LEU A 26 -12.06 -2.40 9.07
N SER A 27 -12.16 -1.41 9.95
CA SER A 27 -11.03 -0.99 10.79
C SER A 27 -10.56 -2.11 11.72
N VAL A 28 -11.48 -2.80 12.40
CA VAL A 28 -11.15 -3.91 13.29
C VAL A 28 -10.49 -5.05 12.50
N GLN A 29 -11.03 -5.41 11.35
CA GLN A 29 -10.46 -6.47 10.54
C GLN A 29 -9.07 -6.14 10.02
N VAL A 30 -8.86 -4.93 9.48
CA VAL A 30 -7.52 -4.48 9.05
C VAL A 30 -6.54 -4.55 10.21
N LEU A 31 -6.90 -4.03 11.39
CA LEU A 31 -6.04 -4.10 12.58
C LEU A 31 -5.67 -5.54 12.95
N CYS A 32 -6.62 -6.47 12.95
CA CYS A 32 -6.38 -7.87 13.28
C CYS A 32 -5.48 -8.55 12.25
N ARG A 33 -5.78 -8.36 10.95
CA ARG A 33 -4.99 -8.93 9.84
C ARG A 33 -3.56 -8.37 9.82
N THR A 34 -3.38 -7.08 10.07
CA THR A 34 -2.05 -6.47 10.22
C THR A 34 -1.26 -7.13 11.36
N ARG A 35 -1.90 -7.40 12.51
CA ARG A 35 -1.25 -8.12 13.63
C ARG A 35 -0.88 -9.57 13.29
N LEU A 36 -1.62 -10.19 12.36
CA LEU A 36 -1.33 -11.49 11.77
C LEU A 36 -0.28 -11.44 10.66
N LYS A 37 0.28 -10.26 10.35
CA LYS A 37 1.21 -10.01 9.23
C LYS A 37 0.59 -10.25 7.85
N GLU A 38 -0.74 -10.21 7.73
CA GLU A 38 -1.50 -10.32 6.47
C GLU A 38 -1.55 -8.98 5.72
N TYR A 39 -0.38 -8.34 5.51
CA TYR A 39 -0.32 -6.99 4.97
C TYR A 39 -0.85 -6.88 3.54
N GLU A 40 -0.62 -7.88 2.70
CA GLU A 40 -1.10 -7.88 1.31
C GLU A 40 -2.63 -7.93 1.25
N GLN A 41 -3.27 -8.74 2.10
CA GLN A 41 -4.72 -8.77 2.22
C GLN A 41 -5.26 -7.43 2.72
N CYS A 42 -4.62 -6.80 3.71
CA CYS A 42 -5.01 -5.46 4.15
C CYS A 42 -4.92 -4.43 3.03
N ILE A 43 -3.87 -4.48 2.20
CA ILE A 43 -3.71 -3.59 1.04
C ILE A 43 -4.86 -3.79 0.05
N ASP A 44 -5.19 -5.04 -0.28
CA ASP A 44 -6.27 -5.36 -1.21
C ASP A 44 -7.63 -4.89 -0.70
N THR A 45 -7.94 -5.19 0.56
CA THR A 45 -9.19 -4.76 1.20
C THR A 45 -9.28 -3.23 1.27
N LEU A 46 -8.21 -2.53 1.65
CA LEU A 46 -8.22 -1.07 1.73
C LEU A 46 -8.38 -0.42 0.36
N LEU A 47 -7.65 -0.88 -0.66
CA LEU A 47 -7.79 -0.34 -2.02
C LEU A 47 -9.19 -0.56 -2.59
N GLU A 48 -9.85 -1.65 -2.23
CA GLU A 48 -11.22 -1.94 -2.66
C GLU A 48 -12.24 -1.12 -1.88
N ARG A 49 -12.13 -1.06 -0.55
CA ARG A 49 -13.22 -0.64 0.34
C ARG A 49 -13.05 0.78 0.88
N CYS A 50 -11.83 1.24 1.09
CA CYS A 50 -11.51 2.55 1.68
C CYS A 50 -10.15 3.06 1.14
N PRO A 51 -10.05 3.38 -0.17
CA PRO A 51 -8.80 3.74 -0.81
C PRO A 51 -8.14 4.99 -0.22
N GLU A 52 -8.91 5.88 0.41
CA GLU A 52 -8.40 7.06 1.13
C GLU A 52 -7.50 6.69 2.33
N ALA A 53 -7.66 5.48 2.90
CA ALA A 53 -6.87 5.01 4.02
C ALA A 53 -5.58 4.28 3.60
N ILE A 54 -5.37 3.98 2.31
CA ILE A 54 -4.24 3.16 1.89
C ILE A 54 -2.88 3.80 2.17
N ILE A 55 -2.74 5.10 1.92
CA ILE A 55 -1.49 5.83 2.14
C ILE A 55 -1.20 5.99 3.63
N PRO A 56 -2.15 6.45 4.49
CA PRO A 56 -1.94 6.45 5.94
C PRO A 56 -1.55 5.08 6.49
N TYR A 57 -2.23 4.01 6.04
CA TYR A 57 -1.92 2.64 6.42
C TYR A 57 -0.50 2.25 5.99
N ALA A 58 -0.15 2.47 4.73
CA ALA A 58 1.15 2.12 4.18
C ALA A 58 2.29 2.86 4.88
N ASN A 59 2.11 4.16 5.14
CA ASN A 59 3.06 4.98 5.88
C ASN A 59 3.25 4.53 7.32
N HIS A 60 2.26 3.87 7.94
CA HIS A 60 2.36 3.38 9.31
C HIS A 60 2.94 1.96 9.36
N GLU A 61 2.41 1.03 8.55
CA GLU A 61 2.65 -0.41 8.65
C GLU A 61 3.72 -0.95 7.70
N LEU A 62 3.93 -0.34 6.52
CA LEU A 62 4.90 -0.81 5.52
C LEU A 62 6.28 -0.22 5.77
N LYS A 63 6.80 -0.47 6.97
CA LYS A 63 8.15 -0.07 7.42
C LYS A 63 9.03 -1.30 7.60
N GLU A 64 10.33 -1.04 7.76
CA GLU A 64 11.34 -2.08 8.09
C GLU A 64 11.24 -3.31 7.17
N GLU A 65 10.94 -4.48 7.73
CA GLU A 65 10.79 -5.76 7.00
C GLU A 65 9.70 -5.73 5.94
N ASN A 66 8.66 -4.91 6.12
CA ASN A 66 7.51 -4.82 5.22
C ASN A 66 7.64 -3.71 4.18
N ARG A 67 8.74 -2.92 4.21
CA ARG A 67 8.95 -1.79 3.30
C ARG A 67 8.86 -2.20 1.84
N THR A 68 9.30 -3.41 1.50
CA THR A 68 9.29 -3.90 0.11
C THR A 68 7.89 -3.99 -0.49
N LEU A 69 6.84 -4.06 0.33
CA LEU A 69 5.45 -4.10 -0.13
C LEU A 69 5.03 -2.80 -0.83
N TRP A 70 5.71 -1.67 -0.60
CA TRP A 70 5.48 -0.44 -1.37
C TRP A 70 5.62 -0.66 -2.87
N TRP A 71 6.68 -1.33 -3.30
CA TRP A 71 6.96 -1.56 -4.73
C TRP A 71 6.63 -2.97 -5.22
N LYS A 72 6.53 -3.97 -4.33
CA LYS A 72 6.16 -5.34 -4.71
C LYS A 72 4.65 -5.58 -4.72
N LYS A 73 3.87 -4.82 -3.95
CA LYS A 73 2.42 -4.98 -3.85
C LYS A 73 1.66 -3.70 -4.18
N LEU A 74 1.86 -2.62 -3.42
CA LEU A 74 1.04 -1.42 -3.55
C LEU A 74 1.18 -0.72 -4.91
N LEU A 75 2.42 -0.52 -5.39
CA LEU A 75 2.70 0.09 -6.69
C LEU A 75 2.04 -0.65 -7.87
N PRO A 76 2.30 -1.97 -8.10
CA PRO A 76 1.70 -2.66 -9.25
C PRO A 76 0.18 -2.72 -9.17
N GLU A 77 -0.37 -2.84 -7.96
CA GLU A 77 -1.80 -2.89 -7.71
C GLU A 77 -2.51 -1.55 -8.04
N LEU A 78 -1.91 -0.42 -7.65
CA LEU A 78 -2.40 0.91 -8.03
C LEU A 78 -2.29 1.16 -9.53
N CYS A 79 -1.17 0.76 -10.15
CA CYS A 79 -0.99 0.82 -11.60
C CYS A 79 -2.10 0.03 -12.32
N GLN A 80 -2.46 -1.15 -11.84
CA GLN A 80 -3.54 -1.95 -12.41
C GLN A 80 -4.90 -1.27 -12.27
N ARG A 81 -5.25 -0.78 -11.08
CA ARG A 81 -6.56 -0.13 -10.84
C ARG A 81 -6.73 1.15 -11.67
N ILE A 82 -5.67 1.93 -11.87
CA ILE A 82 -5.70 3.14 -12.70
C ILE A 82 -5.98 2.80 -14.18
N LYS A 83 -5.44 1.69 -14.69
CA LYS A 83 -5.71 1.23 -16.07
C LYS A 83 -7.16 0.82 -16.26
N CYS A 84 -7.76 0.20 -15.25
CA CYS A 84 -9.17 -0.20 -15.29
C CYS A 84 -10.13 1.00 -15.26
N GLY A 85 -9.68 2.15 -14.74
CA GLY A 85 -10.50 3.35 -14.63
C GLY A 85 -11.59 3.22 -13.56
N GLY A 86 -12.67 3.99 -13.70
CA GLY A 86 -13.84 3.96 -12.80
C GLY A 86 -13.93 5.14 -11.83
N GLU A 87 -14.93 5.10 -10.96
CA GLU A 87 -15.32 6.21 -10.08
C GLU A 87 -14.19 6.62 -9.11
N LYS A 88 -13.37 5.66 -8.69
CA LYS A 88 -12.26 5.85 -7.74
C LYS A 88 -10.94 6.25 -8.42
N TYR A 89 -10.93 6.49 -9.73
CA TYR A 89 -9.71 6.79 -10.49
C TYR A 89 -8.85 7.90 -9.88
N GLN A 90 -9.46 9.02 -9.47
CA GLN A 90 -8.72 10.15 -8.90
C GLN A 90 -8.09 9.82 -7.54
N LEU A 91 -8.74 8.96 -6.74
CA LEU A 91 -8.19 8.49 -5.47
C LEU A 91 -6.98 7.60 -5.74
N TYR A 92 -7.10 6.61 -6.63
CA TYR A 92 -5.98 5.74 -7.00
C TYR A 92 -4.82 6.50 -7.62
N LEU A 93 -5.10 7.47 -8.49
CA LEU A 93 -4.07 8.32 -9.08
C LEU A 93 -3.31 9.12 -8.02
N SER A 94 -4.03 9.65 -7.04
CA SER A 94 -3.42 10.39 -5.92
C SER A 94 -2.56 9.47 -5.07
N SER A 95 -3.05 8.28 -4.73
CA SER A 95 -2.28 7.26 -4.02
C SER A 95 -1.05 6.80 -4.80
N LEU A 96 -1.16 6.61 -6.12
CA LEU A 96 -0.02 6.21 -6.96
C LEU A 96 1.08 7.27 -6.94
N LYS A 97 0.71 8.55 -7.03
CA LYS A 97 1.69 9.64 -6.97
C LYS A 97 2.44 9.64 -5.64
N GLU A 98 1.76 9.41 -4.53
CA GLU A 98 2.38 9.33 -3.21
C GLU A 98 3.26 8.08 -3.07
N THR A 99 2.78 6.93 -3.54
CA THR A 99 3.57 5.69 -3.60
C THR A 99 4.86 5.90 -4.40
N LEU A 100 4.80 6.59 -5.54
CA LEU A 100 5.98 6.89 -6.34
C LEU A 100 6.94 7.85 -5.64
N SER A 101 6.45 8.82 -4.87
CA SER A 101 7.30 9.67 -4.02
C SER A 101 8.11 8.84 -3.02
N VAL A 102 7.46 7.89 -2.34
CA VAL A 102 8.15 6.98 -1.40
C VAL A 102 9.15 6.08 -2.13
N VAL A 103 8.74 5.45 -3.23
CA VAL A 103 9.61 4.55 -4.02
C VAL A 103 10.84 5.29 -4.54
N ALA A 104 10.69 6.53 -5.01
CA ALA A 104 11.80 7.33 -5.52
C ALA A 104 12.84 7.68 -4.43
N VAL A 105 12.39 7.86 -3.19
CA VAL A 105 13.25 8.09 -2.02
C VAL A 105 13.94 6.80 -1.57
N GLU A 106 13.19 5.70 -1.50
CA GLU A 106 13.63 4.44 -0.89
C GLU A 106 14.50 3.58 -1.81
N LEU A 107 14.24 3.60 -3.12
CA LEU A 107 15.00 2.80 -4.08
C LEU A 107 16.16 3.56 -4.70
N GLU A 108 17.13 2.77 -5.14
CA GLU A 108 18.14 3.19 -6.10
C GLU A 108 17.54 3.24 -7.51
N LEU A 109 18.02 4.13 -8.38
CA LEU A 109 17.46 4.32 -9.72
C LEU A 109 17.34 3.00 -10.51
N ARG A 110 18.34 2.12 -10.41
CA ARG A 110 18.31 0.81 -11.08
C ARG A 110 17.15 -0.06 -10.58
N ASP A 111 16.95 -0.10 -9.27
CA ASP A 111 15.88 -0.92 -8.67
C ASP A 111 14.51 -0.30 -8.92
N PHE A 112 14.41 1.03 -8.96
CA PHE A 112 13.18 1.71 -9.35
C PHE A 112 12.79 1.36 -10.80
N LEU A 113 13.74 1.38 -11.74
CA LEU A 113 13.47 0.97 -13.12
C LEU A 113 12.96 -0.48 -13.22
N ASN A 114 13.40 -1.37 -12.34
CA ASN A 114 12.96 -2.77 -12.32
C ASN A 114 11.53 -2.98 -11.80
N VAL A 115 10.94 -2.00 -11.12
CA VAL A 115 9.58 -2.11 -10.55
C VAL A 115 8.54 -1.31 -11.34
N LEU A 116 8.96 -0.62 -12.40
CA LEU A 116 8.03 0.09 -13.28
C LEU A 116 7.20 -0.88 -14.12
N PRO A 117 5.96 -0.51 -14.48
CA PRO A 117 5.16 -1.30 -15.41
C PRO A 117 5.80 -1.30 -16.80
N GLU A 118 5.76 -2.45 -17.48
CA GLU A 118 6.31 -2.65 -18.83
C GLU A 118 5.43 -2.08 -19.96
N ASP A 119 4.33 -1.41 -19.62
CA ASP A 119 3.30 -0.95 -20.57
C ASP A 119 3.68 0.29 -21.39
N GLY A 120 4.92 0.77 -21.27
CA GLY A 120 5.43 1.90 -22.05
C GLY A 120 4.94 3.26 -21.57
N THR A 121 4.22 3.37 -20.45
CA THR A 121 3.71 4.65 -19.91
C THR A 121 4.77 5.44 -19.13
N ALA A 122 6.04 5.38 -19.54
CA ALA A 122 7.18 5.91 -18.81
C ALA A 122 7.06 7.42 -18.50
N ALA A 123 6.38 8.18 -19.36
CA ALA A 123 6.21 9.63 -19.23
C ALA A 123 5.61 10.05 -17.88
N PHE A 124 4.68 9.27 -17.34
CA PHE A 124 4.06 9.53 -16.02
C PHE A 124 5.07 9.40 -14.87
N PHE A 125 6.01 8.46 -15.00
CA PHE A 125 7.01 8.14 -13.98
C PHE A 125 8.26 9.04 -14.05
N LEU A 126 8.46 9.75 -15.17
CA LEU A 126 9.66 10.57 -15.41
C LEU A 126 9.98 11.56 -14.28
N PRO A 127 9.04 12.32 -13.70
CA PRO A 127 9.36 13.25 -12.62
C PRO A 127 9.99 12.54 -11.40
N TYR A 128 9.51 11.34 -11.08
CA TYR A 128 9.98 10.53 -9.96
C TYR A 128 11.34 9.87 -10.25
N LEU A 129 11.54 9.40 -11.49
CA LEU A 129 12.84 8.86 -11.93
C LEU A 129 13.92 9.95 -11.95
N LEU A 130 13.59 11.16 -12.41
CA LEU A 130 14.49 12.30 -12.39
C LEU A 130 14.88 12.64 -10.95
N TYR A 131 13.91 12.74 -10.04
CA TYR A 131 14.18 12.94 -8.62
C TYR A 131 15.10 11.84 -8.05
N CYS A 132 14.79 10.57 -8.29
CA CYS A 132 15.59 9.44 -7.83
C CYS A 132 17.03 9.49 -8.37
N SER A 133 17.22 9.89 -9.63
CA SER A 133 18.54 10.04 -10.25
C SER A 133 19.38 11.17 -9.61
N GLN A 134 18.73 12.28 -9.26
CA GLN A 134 19.38 13.46 -8.69
C GLN A 134 19.69 13.31 -7.19
N LYS A 135 19.00 12.41 -6.49
CA LYS A 135 19.27 12.04 -5.09
C LYS A 135 20.75 11.72 -4.87
N LYS A 136 21.39 11.04 -5.83
CA LYS A 136 22.81 10.66 -5.77
C LYS A 136 23.79 11.82 -5.94
N SER A 137 23.36 12.92 -6.56
CA SER A 137 24.25 14.08 -6.79
C SER A 137 24.35 15.00 -5.58
N LEU A 138 23.55 14.79 -4.53
CA LEU A 138 23.46 15.65 -3.35
C LEU A 138 24.14 15.06 -2.09
N THR A 139 24.71 13.87 -2.19
CA THR A 139 25.51 13.19 -1.16
C THR A 139 26.94 13.03 -1.62
#